data_AF-A0A8I1JLA9-F1
#
_entry.id   AF-A0A8I1JLA9-F1
#
_cell.length_a   1.000
_cell.length_b   1.000
_cell.length_c   1.000
_cell.angle_alpha   90.00
_cell.angle_beta   90.00
_cell.angle_gamma   90.00
#
_symmetry.space_group_name_H-M   'P 1'
#
loop_
_entity.id
_entity.type
_entity.pdbx_description
1 polymer ?
#
loop_
_entity_poly.entity_id
_entity_poly.type
_entity_poly.pdbx_seq_one_letter_code
_entity_poly.pdbx_strand_id
1 'polypeptide(L)'
;MSGAEDLARLKQTIDTTNELLLSPEVKMIDIGGGEMRPTNAMVMTNLATLLGGAMPYASVALGLAGTSAGTNFSVLSSAQDEYVNVYRNEAGAAVFVDSYPNSKAVAEIREDINTFDSSWSDAATEFVGEDEFVVAEFLDDGSLEMMGGRLANEQNGLGLYDLAGNPMAKFGANESDINDLVLERTSATGVEITDELDFIYPGGDFSGADDSTSSASQGAFVALELNQQQMTDHMAVIDYSQSLGVGFGSAPVISTTQPYNNLMLASGTKVRAGDPGYNATAYIPLVETLRDEDAETPVTGLCNGVTRRAVEDGELAANWVFVGCAPGRGGQSVEALGPNGNGDYQKLIQLVKDQAALSKSLDKSYSVWAYAWIQGEANYSTTGSGATATKSAYKYAQLELELFDGLSREVAGITGQKFRPYLFTYQVGAHRRYASDTMQIALAQWRASRQRPDVVVAVPVYIFPTLGDLLHLTNEGSWLLGEYFSRAMYETMIRRNGKWRPLEPVCVDWAADHIDIKFHVPSGQLVLDTALAASAPNFGFDIRESDTVATSIISSVSVTAFDTVRIALSRTAASDAVLSYARGRPGDPNASGPVSGARGNLRDTHGLYDTAESPLGNIFALHNPCVMFEYSRKTGF
;
A
#
# COMPACT_ATOMS: atom_id res chain seq x y z
N MET A 1 -32.34 -19.12 -98.40
CA MET A 1 -31.29 -18.13 -98.71
C MET A 1 -31.45 -16.98 -97.73
N SER A 2 -30.84 -17.10 -96.55
CA SER A 2 -30.86 -16.10 -95.46
C SER A 2 -29.53 -15.33 -95.35
N GLY A 3 -28.57 -15.62 -96.22
CA GLY A 3 -27.18 -15.15 -96.07
C GLY A 3 -26.96 -13.64 -96.20
N ALA A 4 -27.89 -12.89 -96.78
CA ALA A 4 -27.75 -11.43 -96.89
C ALA A 4 -28.23 -10.70 -95.62
N GLU A 5 -29.36 -11.13 -95.04
CA GLU A 5 -29.92 -10.55 -93.82
C GLU A 5 -29.12 -10.97 -92.58
N ASP A 6 -28.70 -12.24 -92.51
CA ASP A 6 -27.86 -12.73 -91.40
C ASP A 6 -26.49 -12.03 -91.38
N LEU A 7 -25.92 -11.77 -92.56
CA LEU A 7 -24.64 -11.07 -92.68
C LEU A 7 -24.77 -9.57 -92.34
N ALA A 8 -25.87 -8.93 -92.74
CA ALA A 8 -26.16 -7.55 -92.37
C ALA A 8 -26.33 -7.40 -90.85
N ARG A 9 -27.03 -8.35 -90.22
CA ARG A 9 -27.25 -8.36 -88.77
C ARG A 9 -25.96 -8.64 -88.00
N LEU A 10 -25.14 -9.59 -88.45
CA LEU A 10 -23.83 -9.87 -87.84
C LEU A 10 -22.91 -8.66 -87.93
N LYS A 11 -22.89 -7.98 -89.08
CA LYS A 11 -22.09 -6.76 -89.26
C LYS A 11 -22.55 -5.65 -88.32
N GLN A 12 -23.86 -5.45 -88.16
CA GLN A 12 -24.40 -4.49 -87.20
C GLN A 12 -24.02 -4.85 -85.75
N THR A 13 -24.08 -6.13 -85.35
CA THR A 13 -23.66 -6.56 -84.02
C THR A 13 -22.17 -6.34 -83.77
N ILE A 14 -21.31 -6.60 -84.75
CA ILE A 14 -19.86 -6.38 -84.63
C ILE A 14 -19.55 -4.88 -84.55
N ASP A 15 -20.17 -4.06 -85.40
CA ASP A 15 -19.96 -2.61 -85.42
C ASP A 15 -20.42 -1.99 -84.09
N THR A 16 -21.58 -2.40 -83.54
CA THR A 16 -22.07 -1.96 -82.22
C THR A 16 -21.18 -2.46 -81.07
N THR A 17 -20.67 -3.70 -81.13
CA THR A 17 -19.77 -4.24 -80.09
C THR A 17 -18.43 -3.50 -80.07
N ASN A 18 -17.88 -3.22 -81.25
CA ASN A 18 -16.65 -2.45 -81.38
C ASN A 18 -16.84 -1.03 -80.84
N GLU A 19 -17.97 -0.39 -81.13
CA GLU A 19 -18.25 0.95 -80.58
C GLU A 19 -18.47 0.92 -79.06
N LEU A 20 -19.10 -0.13 -78.52
CA LEU A 20 -19.28 -0.29 -77.07
C LEU A 20 -17.94 -0.43 -76.33
N LEU A 21 -16.97 -1.13 -76.92
CA LEU A 21 -15.70 -1.49 -76.27
C LEU A 21 -14.54 -0.53 -76.59
N LEU A 22 -14.56 0.12 -77.75
CA LEU A 22 -13.40 0.85 -78.28
C LEU A 22 -13.69 2.33 -78.57
N SER A 23 -14.89 2.85 -78.27
CA SER A 23 -15.19 4.27 -78.46
C SER A 23 -14.31 5.15 -77.55
N PRO A 24 -13.71 6.24 -78.08
CA PRO A 24 -12.88 7.15 -77.30
C PRO A 24 -13.66 8.17 -76.46
N GLU A 25 -15.00 8.21 -76.58
CA GLU A 25 -15.87 9.13 -75.85
C GLU A 25 -16.88 8.37 -74.97
N VAL A 26 -17.17 8.91 -73.77
CA VAL A 26 -18.19 8.33 -72.88
C VAL A 26 -19.58 8.74 -73.36
N LYS A 27 -20.35 7.77 -73.86
CA LYS A 27 -21.72 7.97 -74.35
C LYS A 27 -22.57 6.71 -74.14
N MET A 28 -23.89 6.87 -74.17
CA MET A 28 -24.82 5.74 -74.15
C MET A 28 -25.11 5.30 -75.59
N ILE A 29 -25.04 3.99 -75.86
CA ILE A 29 -25.33 3.39 -77.17
C ILE A 29 -26.47 2.37 -77.02
N ASP A 30 -27.39 2.36 -77.98
CA ASP A 30 -28.43 1.33 -78.11
C ASP A 30 -27.81 0.05 -78.66
N ILE A 31 -27.92 -1.04 -77.90
CA ILE A 31 -27.40 -2.36 -78.30
C ILE A 31 -28.45 -3.22 -79.04
N GLY A 32 -29.63 -2.65 -79.29
CA GLY A 32 -30.76 -3.27 -79.96
C GLY A 32 -31.97 -3.42 -79.04
N GLY A 33 -33.18 -3.20 -79.58
CA GLY A 33 -34.43 -3.32 -78.84
C GLY A 33 -34.74 -2.14 -77.90
N GLY A 34 -33.98 -1.05 -77.98
CA GLY A 34 -34.15 0.15 -77.15
C GLY A 34 -33.41 0.08 -75.81
N GLU A 35 -32.55 -0.91 -75.60
CA GLU A 35 -31.74 -1.05 -74.39
C GLU A 35 -30.42 -0.29 -74.53
N MET A 36 -30.20 0.68 -73.66
CA MET A 36 -29.02 1.56 -73.70
C MET A 36 -27.93 1.05 -72.76
N ARG A 37 -26.68 1.00 -73.24
CA ARG A 37 -25.48 0.66 -72.43
C ARG A 37 -24.41 1.73 -72.60
N PRO A 38 -23.65 2.10 -71.54
CA PRO A 38 -22.54 3.05 -71.67
C PRO A 38 -21.38 2.43 -72.43
N THR A 39 -20.66 3.24 -73.22
CA THR A 39 -19.37 2.84 -73.82
C THR A 39 -18.31 2.64 -72.74
N ASN A 40 -17.48 1.61 -72.88
CA ASN A 40 -16.41 1.23 -71.96
C ASN A 40 -15.10 2.00 -72.21
N ALA A 41 -15.20 3.27 -72.64
CA ALA A 41 -14.06 4.13 -72.99
C ALA A 41 -13.00 4.21 -71.87
N MET A 42 -13.42 4.17 -70.61
CA MET A 42 -12.50 4.25 -69.47
C MET A 42 -11.73 2.95 -69.20
N VAL A 43 -12.18 1.76 -69.62
CA VAL A 43 -11.49 0.51 -69.25
C VAL A 43 -10.21 0.31 -70.06
N MET A 44 -10.27 0.53 -71.38
CA MET A 44 -9.09 0.43 -72.24
C MET A 44 -8.15 1.62 -72.05
N THR A 45 -8.69 2.83 -71.81
CA THR A 45 -7.87 3.99 -71.47
C THR A 45 -7.17 3.79 -70.12
N ASN A 46 -7.85 3.34 -69.06
CA ASN A 46 -7.21 3.11 -67.77
C ASN A 46 -6.21 1.94 -67.82
N LEU A 47 -6.48 0.87 -68.57
CA LEU A 47 -5.54 -0.25 -68.73
C LEU A 47 -4.32 0.16 -69.58
N ALA A 48 -4.50 0.93 -70.65
CA ALA A 48 -3.40 1.47 -71.45
C ALA A 48 -2.59 2.50 -70.65
N THR A 49 -3.23 3.34 -69.83
CA THR A 49 -2.53 4.28 -68.93
C THR A 49 -1.74 3.54 -67.85
N LEU A 50 -2.26 2.43 -67.30
CA LEU A 50 -1.55 1.59 -66.32
C LEU A 50 -0.32 0.88 -66.93
N LEU A 51 -0.36 0.55 -68.23
CA LEU A 51 0.69 -0.17 -68.96
C LEU A 51 1.54 0.75 -69.87
N GLY A 52 1.56 2.06 -69.61
CA GLY A 52 2.41 3.02 -70.32
C GLY A 52 2.09 3.19 -71.83
N GLY A 53 0.86 2.87 -72.25
CA GLY A 53 0.39 2.98 -73.64
C GLY A 53 0.57 1.72 -74.49
N ALA A 54 0.92 0.57 -73.90
CA ALA A 54 1.14 -0.68 -74.62
C ALA A 54 -0.14 -1.52 -74.79
N MET A 55 -0.42 -1.97 -76.02
CA MET A 55 -1.61 -2.77 -76.35
C MET A 55 -1.45 -4.26 -75.93
N PRO A 56 -2.44 -4.89 -75.28
CA PRO A 56 -2.31 -6.25 -74.77
C PRO A 56 -2.53 -7.33 -75.85
N TYR A 57 -1.69 -8.35 -75.84
CA TYR A 57 -1.78 -9.53 -76.71
C TYR A 57 -1.54 -10.82 -75.91
N ALA A 58 -2.11 -11.92 -76.39
CA ALA A 58 -1.96 -13.22 -75.74
C ALA A 58 -0.55 -13.83 -75.88
N SER A 59 0.27 -13.33 -76.81
CA SER A 59 1.65 -13.77 -76.99
C SER A 59 2.50 -12.73 -77.74
N VAL A 60 3.83 -12.83 -77.61
CA VAL A 60 4.77 -11.89 -78.24
C VAL A 60 4.66 -11.91 -79.77
N ALA A 61 4.45 -13.10 -80.36
CA ALA A 61 4.29 -13.25 -81.80
C ALA A 61 3.06 -12.51 -82.34
N LEU A 62 1.93 -12.56 -81.60
CA LEU A 62 0.72 -11.84 -81.96
C LEU A 62 0.87 -10.32 -81.76
N GLY A 63 1.60 -9.91 -80.72
CA GLY A 63 1.94 -8.50 -80.51
C GLY A 63 2.77 -7.91 -81.65
N LEU A 64 3.79 -8.62 -82.13
CA LEU A 64 4.59 -8.20 -83.28
C LEU A 64 3.80 -8.13 -84.58
N ALA A 65 2.87 -9.05 -84.81
CA ALA A 65 2.01 -9.04 -85.99
C ALA A 65 0.93 -7.94 -85.92
N GLY A 66 0.45 -7.64 -84.72
CA GLY A 66 -0.64 -6.69 -84.46
C GLY A 66 -0.21 -5.23 -84.29
N THR A 67 1.09 -4.95 -84.22
CA THR A 67 1.64 -3.61 -84.00
C THR A 67 2.64 -3.19 -85.07
N SER A 68 2.73 -1.89 -85.35
CA SER A 68 3.72 -1.34 -86.28
C SER A 68 5.07 -1.12 -85.62
N ALA A 69 6.15 -1.12 -86.41
CA ALA A 69 7.49 -0.80 -85.91
C ALA A 69 7.50 0.56 -85.18
N GLY A 70 8.14 0.60 -84.01
CA GLY A 70 8.22 1.74 -83.11
C GLY A 70 7.11 1.83 -82.06
N THR A 71 6.14 0.90 -82.04
CA THR A 71 5.02 0.91 -81.08
C THR A 71 5.14 -0.19 -80.01
N ASN A 72 4.60 0.07 -78.82
CA ASN A 72 4.66 -0.84 -77.67
C ASN A 72 3.44 -1.77 -77.63
N PHE A 73 3.66 -3.00 -77.18
CA PHE A 73 2.63 -3.99 -76.89
C PHE A 73 2.98 -4.78 -75.63
N SER A 74 2.00 -5.39 -74.99
CA SER A 74 2.17 -6.10 -73.73
C SER A 74 1.63 -7.52 -73.79
N VAL A 75 2.19 -8.41 -72.97
CA VAL A 75 1.78 -9.82 -72.86
C VAL A 75 1.85 -10.24 -71.39
N LEU A 76 1.07 -11.26 -70.98
CA LEU A 76 1.17 -11.81 -69.63
C LEU A 76 2.56 -12.40 -69.37
N SER A 77 3.13 -12.10 -68.21
CA SER A 77 4.42 -12.68 -67.80
C SER A 77 4.21 -14.11 -67.30
N SER A 78 5.24 -14.94 -67.47
CA SER A 78 5.28 -16.30 -66.92
C SER A 78 6.02 -16.38 -65.57
N ALA A 79 6.62 -15.27 -65.12
CA ALA A 79 7.26 -15.17 -63.82
C ALA A 79 6.20 -15.02 -62.70
N GLN A 80 6.50 -15.49 -61.48
CA GLN A 80 5.53 -15.45 -60.37
C GLN A 80 5.40 -14.05 -59.73
N ASP A 81 6.41 -13.21 -59.90
CA ASP A 81 6.60 -11.89 -59.30
C ASP A 81 6.31 -10.72 -60.25
N GLU A 82 6.02 -11.01 -61.52
CA GLU A 82 5.62 -10.03 -62.54
C GLU A 82 4.31 -10.48 -63.19
N TYR A 83 3.37 -9.56 -63.42
CA TYR A 83 2.08 -9.93 -64.03
C TYR A 83 2.07 -9.71 -65.55
N VAL A 84 2.74 -8.67 -66.04
CA VAL A 84 2.71 -8.27 -67.46
C VAL A 84 4.08 -7.79 -67.92
N ASN A 85 4.49 -8.19 -69.12
CA ASN A 85 5.70 -7.73 -69.78
C ASN A 85 5.36 -6.82 -70.97
N VAL A 86 6.02 -5.68 -71.07
CA VAL A 86 5.87 -4.70 -72.14
C VAL A 86 7.08 -4.79 -73.08
N TYR A 87 6.78 -4.86 -74.37
CA TYR A 87 7.74 -4.92 -75.46
C TYR A 87 7.50 -3.79 -76.47
N ARG A 88 8.55 -3.39 -77.18
CA ARG A 88 8.48 -2.53 -78.35
C ARG A 88 8.75 -3.35 -79.60
N ASN A 89 7.91 -3.20 -80.62
CA ASN A 89 8.18 -3.79 -81.92
C ASN A 89 9.23 -2.95 -82.64
N GLU A 90 10.46 -3.42 -82.75
CA GLU A 90 11.51 -2.79 -83.55
C GLU A 90 11.73 -3.55 -84.84
N ALA A 91 11.08 -3.08 -85.91
CA ALA A 91 11.18 -3.66 -87.25
C ALA A 91 10.92 -5.18 -87.32
N GLY A 92 9.95 -5.66 -86.54
CA GLY A 92 9.55 -7.07 -86.49
C GLY A 92 10.23 -7.90 -85.40
N ALA A 93 11.11 -7.30 -84.58
CA ALA A 93 11.68 -7.91 -83.39
C ALA A 93 11.05 -7.33 -82.12
N ALA A 94 10.76 -8.18 -81.12
CA ALA A 94 10.24 -7.73 -79.83
C ALA A 94 11.40 -7.37 -78.91
N VAL A 95 11.54 -6.09 -78.59
CA VAL A 95 12.52 -5.60 -77.62
C VAL A 95 11.81 -5.36 -76.30
N PHE A 96 12.28 -5.99 -75.22
CA PHE A 96 11.70 -5.79 -73.90
C PHE A 96 11.90 -4.34 -73.44
N VAL A 97 10.84 -3.75 -72.88
CA VAL A 97 10.85 -2.36 -72.41
C VAL A 97 10.73 -2.32 -70.90
N ASP A 98 9.73 -2.98 -70.33
CA ASP A 98 9.47 -2.96 -68.88
C ASP A 98 8.51 -4.09 -68.46
N SER A 99 8.34 -4.31 -67.14
CA SER A 99 7.34 -5.22 -66.56
C SER A 99 6.41 -4.49 -65.57
N TYR A 100 5.24 -5.07 -65.28
CA TYR A 100 4.28 -4.53 -64.31
C TYR A 100 3.81 -5.58 -63.30
N PRO A 101 3.86 -5.28 -61.97
CA PRO A 101 4.54 -4.11 -61.40
C PRO A 101 6.03 -4.10 -61.77
N ASN A 102 6.62 -2.92 -61.93
CA ASN A 102 8.02 -2.79 -62.37
C ASN A 102 8.92 -3.44 -61.32
N SER A 103 9.50 -4.59 -61.66
CA SER A 103 10.28 -5.40 -60.71
C SER A 103 11.48 -4.65 -60.17
N LYS A 104 12.05 -3.72 -60.96
CA LYS A 104 13.10 -2.81 -60.50
C LYS A 104 12.58 -1.78 -59.50
N ALA A 105 11.42 -1.18 -59.73
CA ALA A 105 10.82 -0.22 -58.79
C ALA A 105 10.36 -0.90 -57.50
N VAL A 106 9.87 -2.13 -57.56
CA VAL A 106 9.53 -2.93 -56.36
C VAL A 106 10.80 -3.34 -55.61
N ALA A 107 11.87 -3.70 -56.32
CA ALA A 107 13.17 -3.98 -55.72
C ALA A 107 13.83 -2.73 -55.12
N GLU A 108 13.75 -1.58 -55.79
CA GLU A 108 14.23 -0.28 -55.29
C GLU A 108 13.39 0.17 -54.08
N ILE A 109 12.07 -0.04 -54.05
CA ILE A 109 11.25 0.19 -52.84
C ILE A 109 11.67 -0.75 -51.71
N ARG A 110 11.98 -2.03 -52.00
CA ARG A 110 12.50 -2.97 -51.00
C ARG A 110 13.88 -2.56 -50.50
N GLU A 111 14.75 -2.10 -51.39
CA GLU A 111 16.10 -1.62 -51.05
C GLU A 111 16.02 -0.31 -50.26
N ASP A 112 15.11 0.60 -50.62
CA ASP A 112 14.79 1.84 -49.88
C ASP A 112 14.20 1.51 -48.50
N ILE A 113 13.32 0.51 -48.37
CA ILE A 113 12.82 0.04 -47.06
C ILE A 113 13.99 -0.50 -46.22
N ASN A 114 14.86 -1.33 -46.81
CA ASN A 114 16.02 -1.89 -46.11
C ASN A 114 17.12 -0.85 -45.80
N THR A 115 17.26 0.21 -46.61
CA THR A 115 18.17 1.34 -46.33
C THR A 115 17.55 2.37 -45.38
N PHE A 116 16.22 2.50 -45.34
CA PHE A 116 15.54 3.29 -44.32
C PHE A 116 15.69 2.64 -42.94
N ASP A 117 15.70 1.30 -42.87
CA ASP A 117 16.02 0.52 -41.65
C ASP A 117 17.50 0.68 -41.24
N SER A 118 18.43 0.43 -42.16
CA SER A 118 19.87 0.43 -41.86
C SER A 118 20.53 1.81 -41.75
N SER A 119 19.85 2.91 -42.11
CA SER A 119 20.36 4.26 -41.89
C SER A 119 20.06 4.82 -40.50
N TRP A 120 19.33 4.06 -39.67
CA TRP A 120 19.03 4.39 -38.28
C TRP A 120 19.42 3.29 -37.28
N SER A 121 19.86 2.11 -37.71
CA SER A 121 20.21 1.04 -36.77
C SER A 121 21.71 1.04 -36.42
N ASP A 122 22.01 1.21 -35.13
CA ASP A 122 23.32 0.89 -34.53
C ASP A 122 23.44 -0.65 -34.34
N ALA A 123 22.85 -1.46 -35.21
CA ALA A 123 22.70 -2.91 -35.04
C ALA A 123 23.98 -3.68 -35.42
N ALA A 124 24.59 -4.34 -34.44
CA ALA A 124 25.72 -5.25 -34.62
C ALA A 124 25.32 -6.59 -35.25
N THR A 125 24.11 -7.10 -34.97
CA THR A 125 23.60 -8.39 -35.47
C THR A 125 22.07 -8.43 -35.44
N GLU A 126 21.45 -8.86 -36.53
CA GLU A 126 19.99 -9.00 -36.66
C GLU A 126 19.58 -10.48 -36.58
N PHE A 127 18.46 -10.74 -35.89
CA PHE A 127 17.83 -12.05 -35.82
C PHE A 127 16.58 -12.05 -36.70
N VAL A 128 16.57 -12.90 -37.73
CA VAL A 128 15.52 -12.92 -38.75
C VAL A 128 14.72 -14.23 -38.65
N GLY A 129 13.39 -14.13 -38.69
CA GLY A 129 12.45 -15.24 -38.68
C GLY A 129 12.42 -16.02 -40.01
N GLU A 130 11.75 -17.19 -40.04
CA GLU A 130 11.61 -18.00 -41.27
C GLU A 130 10.83 -17.29 -42.38
N ASP A 131 10.09 -16.23 -42.04
CA ASP A 131 9.34 -15.34 -42.93
C ASP A 131 10.13 -14.08 -43.35
N GLU A 132 11.44 -14.06 -43.10
CA GLU A 132 12.39 -12.98 -43.42
C GLU A 132 12.16 -11.65 -42.69
N PHE A 133 11.33 -11.62 -41.63
CA PHE A 133 11.18 -10.45 -40.77
C PHE A 133 12.21 -10.44 -39.64
N VAL A 134 12.79 -9.26 -39.36
CA VAL A 134 13.64 -9.05 -38.17
C VAL A 134 12.78 -9.18 -36.92
N VAL A 135 13.11 -10.14 -36.07
CA VAL A 135 12.40 -10.41 -34.81
C VAL A 135 13.12 -9.81 -33.59
N ALA A 136 14.43 -9.56 -33.71
CA ALA A 136 15.25 -8.89 -32.72
C ALA A 136 16.56 -8.36 -33.33
N GLU A 137 17.16 -7.35 -32.71
CA GLU A 137 18.43 -6.74 -33.11
C GLU A 137 19.35 -6.60 -31.93
N PHE A 138 20.60 -7.03 -32.05
CA PHE A 138 21.65 -6.75 -31.09
C PHE A 138 22.42 -5.53 -31.57
N LEU A 139 22.49 -4.47 -30.75
CA LEU A 139 23.13 -3.21 -31.08
C LEU A 139 24.61 -3.19 -30.65
N ASP A 140 25.40 -2.30 -31.27
CA ASP A 140 26.83 -2.12 -31.02
C ASP A 140 27.14 -1.66 -29.58
N ASP A 141 26.17 -1.04 -28.89
CA ASP A 141 26.26 -0.69 -27.47
C ASP A 141 26.03 -1.89 -26.52
N GLY A 142 25.74 -3.07 -27.09
CA GLY A 142 25.47 -4.31 -26.37
C GLY A 142 24.02 -4.48 -25.92
N SER A 143 23.11 -3.61 -26.35
CA SER A 143 21.67 -3.76 -26.12
C SER A 143 21.01 -4.72 -27.13
N LEU A 144 19.88 -5.30 -26.77
CA LEU A 144 19.07 -6.19 -27.61
C LEU A 144 17.66 -5.60 -27.73
N GLU A 145 17.28 -5.16 -28.93
CA GLU A 145 15.93 -4.74 -29.28
C GLU A 145 15.11 -5.94 -29.79
N MET A 146 13.83 -5.98 -29.46
CA MET A 146 12.91 -7.03 -29.89
C MET A 146 11.51 -6.46 -30.09
N MET A 147 10.64 -7.15 -30.84
CA MET A 147 9.30 -6.65 -31.21
C MET A 147 8.35 -6.30 -30.04
N GLY A 148 8.75 -6.52 -28.79
CA GLY A 148 8.00 -6.17 -27.59
C GLY A 148 8.72 -5.25 -26.61
N GLY A 149 9.94 -4.80 -26.90
CA GLY A 149 10.74 -3.98 -25.98
C GLY A 149 12.24 -4.08 -26.21
N ARG A 150 13.03 -3.46 -25.34
CA ARG A 150 14.49 -3.43 -25.42
C ARG A 150 15.14 -3.87 -24.12
N LEU A 151 16.20 -4.67 -24.21
CA LEU A 151 17.14 -4.92 -23.12
C LEU A 151 18.39 -4.07 -23.35
N ALA A 152 18.75 -3.17 -22.44
CA ALA A 152 19.93 -2.33 -22.61
C ALA A 152 20.86 -2.38 -21.41
N ASN A 153 22.16 -2.30 -21.67
CA ASN A 153 23.17 -2.15 -20.64
C ASN A 153 23.27 -0.67 -20.25
N GLU A 154 23.05 -0.37 -18.98
CA GLU A 154 23.11 0.97 -18.42
C GLU A 154 24.42 1.15 -17.66
N GLN A 155 24.86 2.41 -17.46
CA GLN A 155 26.10 2.69 -16.71
C GLN A 155 26.16 2.02 -15.32
N ASN A 156 25.02 1.70 -14.73
CA ASN A 156 24.91 1.08 -13.40
C ASN A 156 24.10 -0.22 -13.36
N GLY A 157 23.77 -0.87 -14.49
CA GLY A 157 22.88 -2.04 -14.47
C GLY A 157 22.35 -2.54 -15.81
N LEU A 158 21.30 -3.35 -15.77
CA LEU A 158 20.56 -3.83 -16.95
C LEU A 158 19.15 -3.24 -16.94
N GLY A 159 18.71 -2.62 -18.04
CA GLY A 159 17.35 -2.08 -18.20
C GLY A 159 16.49 -2.92 -19.14
N LEU A 160 15.21 -3.05 -18.81
CA LEU A 160 14.13 -3.56 -19.67
C LEU A 160 13.20 -2.38 -20.00
N TYR A 161 12.98 -2.13 -21.28
CA TYR A 161 12.21 -0.99 -21.77
C TYR A 161 11.08 -1.44 -22.68
N ASP A 162 9.96 -0.72 -22.66
CA ASP A 162 8.89 -0.90 -23.64
C ASP A 162 9.26 -0.30 -25.01
N LEU A 163 8.39 -0.48 -26.01
CA LEU A 163 8.58 0.04 -27.37
C LEU A 163 8.58 1.58 -27.45
N ALA A 164 8.12 2.28 -26.42
CA ALA A 164 8.14 3.74 -26.32
C ALA A 164 9.39 4.25 -25.58
N GLY A 165 10.30 3.36 -25.15
CA GLY A 165 11.51 3.70 -24.42
C GLY A 165 11.28 3.95 -22.93
N ASN A 166 10.10 3.63 -22.39
CA ASN A 166 9.84 3.74 -20.96
C ASN A 166 10.42 2.52 -20.23
N PRO A 167 11.06 2.72 -19.07
CA PRO A 167 11.58 1.60 -18.28
C PRO A 167 10.43 0.77 -17.71
N MET A 168 10.44 -0.53 -17.97
CA MET A 168 9.56 -1.51 -17.34
C MET A 168 10.21 -2.15 -16.12
N ALA A 169 11.54 -2.32 -16.17
CA ALA A 169 12.34 -2.71 -15.04
C ALA A 169 13.80 -2.29 -15.23
N LYS A 170 14.52 -2.03 -14.14
CA LYS A 170 15.95 -1.78 -14.11
C LYS A 170 16.58 -2.62 -13.01
N PHE A 171 17.73 -3.21 -13.29
CA PHE A 171 18.49 -4.02 -12.35
C PHE A 171 19.87 -3.41 -12.19
N GLY A 172 20.04 -2.53 -11.22
CA GLY A 172 21.28 -1.80 -10.98
C GLY A 172 22.04 -2.22 -9.73
N ALA A 173 23.34 -1.93 -9.72
CA ALA A 173 24.25 -2.29 -8.63
C ALA A 173 23.94 -1.57 -7.31
N ASN A 174 23.31 -0.39 -7.38
CA ASN A 174 22.92 0.44 -6.24
C ASN A 174 21.40 0.52 -6.06
N GLU A 175 20.65 0.43 -7.16
CA GLU A 175 19.20 0.61 -7.22
C GLU A 175 18.63 -0.32 -8.30
N SER A 176 17.54 -1.03 -8.03
CA SER A 176 16.76 -1.77 -9.02
C SER A 176 15.30 -1.35 -8.93
N ASP A 177 14.60 -1.26 -10.04
CA ASP A 177 13.20 -0.84 -10.15
C ASP A 177 12.45 -1.92 -10.93
N ILE A 178 11.33 -2.42 -10.42
CA ILE A 178 10.49 -3.39 -11.14
C ILE A 178 9.04 -2.93 -11.01
N ASN A 179 8.48 -2.29 -12.05
CA ASN A 179 7.13 -1.74 -12.03
C ASN A 179 6.87 -0.89 -10.76
N ASP A 180 7.70 0.14 -10.52
CA ASP A 180 7.59 1.08 -9.40
C ASP A 180 7.90 0.49 -8.02
N LEU A 181 8.39 -0.76 -7.96
CA LEU A 181 9.00 -1.35 -6.78
C LEU A 181 10.50 -1.03 -6.79
N VAL A 182 10.94 -0.11 -5.93
CA VAL A 182 12.33 0.34 -5.87
C VAL A 182 13.11 -0.44 -4.82
N LEU A 183 14.27 -0.99 -5.21
CA LEU A 183 15.19 -1.75 -4.37
C LEU A 183 16.52 -0.99 -4.27
N GLU A 184 16.89 -0.50 -3.09
CA GLU A 184 18.13 0.26 -2.89
C GLU A 184 19.09 -0.44 -1.92
N ARG A 185 20.40 -0.34 -2.21
CA ARG A 185 21.45 -0.74 -1.27
C ARG A 185 21.67 0.38 -0.25
N THR A 186 21.49 0.06 1.02
CA THR A 186 21.75 1.00 2.11
C THR A 186 23.21 0.91 2.60
N SER A 187 23.64 1.93 3.35
CA SER A 187 24.95 1.95 4.01
C SER A 187 25.01 1.06 5.27
N ALA A 188 23.87 0.50 5.70
CA ALA A 188 23.79 -0.58 6.67
C ALA A 188 23.69 -1.93 5.93
N THR A 189 24.04 -3.04 6.58
CA THR A 189 23.87 -4.38 5.99
C THR A 189 22.38 -4.62 5.70
N GLY A 190 21.98 -4.62 4.41
CA GLY A 190 20.59 -4.90 3.99
C GLY A 190 20.20 -4.28 2.65
N VAL A 191 19.01 -4.65 2.16
CA VAL A 191 18.34 -4.09 0.97
C VAL A 191 17.02 -3.47 1.43
N GLU A 192 16.72 -2.25 1.00
CA GLU A 192 15.40 -1.61 1.20
C GLU A 192 14.55 -1.84 -0.06
N ILE A 193 13.26 -2.15 0.13
CA ILE A 193 12.29 -2.34 -0.97
C ILE A 193 11.16 -1.32 -0.73
N THR A 194 10.66 -0.58 -1.71
CA THR A 194 9.63 0.48 -1.51
C THR A 194 8.45 0.32 -2.48
N ASP A 195 7.19 0.53 -2.04
CA ASP A 195 5.99 0.49 -2.92
C ASP A 195 5.50 1.86 -3.44
N GLU A 196 4.38 1.85 -4.20
CA GLU A 196 3.72 2.99 -4.85
C GLU A 196 3.25 4.12 -3.89
N LEU A 197 3.29 3.90 -2.58
CA LEU A 197 2.99 4.88 -1.53
C LEU A 197 4.25 5.32 -0.74
N ASP A 198 5.44 5.08 -1.30
CA ASP A 198 6.74 5.32 -0.66
C ASP A 198 6.94 4.53 0.65
N PHE A 199 6.30 3.35 0.77
CA PHE A 199 6.42 2.50 1.95
C PHE A 199 7.56 1.48 1.86
N ILE A 200 8.50 1.51 2.82
CA ILE A 200 9.65 0.61 2.90
C ILE A 200 9.24 -0.80 3.42
N TYR A 201 9.29 -1.80 2.56
CA TYR A 201 9.43 -3.21 2.88
C TYR A 201 10.88 -3.54 3.26
N PRO A 202 11.14 -4.20 4.41
CA PRO A 202 12.47 -4.68 4.72
C PRO A 202 12.85 -5.84 3.78
N GLY A 203 13.86 -5.63 2.94
CA GLY A 203 14.62 -6.74 2.36
C GLY A 203 15.33 -7.48 3.50
N GLY A 204 15.13 -8.80 3.57
CA GLY A 204 15.77 -9.65 4.56
C GLY A 204 17.29 -9.54 4.50
N ASP A 205 17.95 -9.66 5.65
CA ASP A 205 19.37 -9.92 5.71
C ASP A 205 19.62 -11.33 5.14
N PHE A 206 20.09 -11.40 3.89
CA PHE A 206 20.48 -12.66 3.24
C PHE A 206 21.90 -13.09 3.60
N SER A 207 22.54 -12.48 4.62
CA SER A 207 23.78 -13.02 5.15
C SER A 207 23.46 -14.27 5.98
N GLY A 208 23.92 -15.41 5.46
CA GLY A 208 23.54 -16.74 5.94
C GLY A 208 23.68 -16.91 7.45
N ALA A 209 22.53 -17.01 8.12
CA ALA A 209 22.41 -17.71 9.37
C ALA A 209 21.89 -19.11 9.05
N ASP A 210 22.73 -20.10 9.35
CA ASP A 210 22.46 -21.54 9.30
C ASP A 210 21.16 -21.86 10.06
N ASP A 211 20.06 -22.06 9.33
CA ASP A 211 18.77 -22.45 9.90
C ASP A 211 18.78 -23.96 10.17
N SER A 212 19.46 -24.34 11.24
CA SER A 212 19.50 -25.70 11.74
C SER A 212 19.05 -25.79 13.19
N THR A 213 17.86 -25.28 13.53
CA THR A 213 17.17 -25.72 14.76
C THR A 213 15.65 -25.89 14.63
N SER A 214 15.25 -27.16 14.73
CA SER A 214 13.92 -27.67 15.11
C SER A 214 12.75 -27.50 14.12
N SER A 215 12.62 -28.49 13.24
CA SER A 215 11.35 -28.89 12.64
C SER A 215 10.41 -29.48 13.72
N ALA A 216 9.79 -28.61 14.51
CA ALA A 216 8.55 -28.98 15.20
C ALA A 216 7.45 -29.10 14.14
N SER A 217 6.73 -30.22 14.14
CA SER A 217 5.64 -30.53 13.21
C SER A 217 4.66 -29.37 13.10
N GLN A 218 4.70 -28.63 11.98
CA GLN A 218 3.64 -27.69 11.61
C GLN A 218 2.37 -28.49 11.31
N GLY A 219 1.53 -28.67 12.34
CA GLY A 219 0.13 -29.01 12.12
C GLY A 219 -0.52 -27.95 11.23
N ALA A 220 -1.53 -28.34 10.47
CA ALA A 220 -2.25 -27.45 9.55
C ALA A 220 -2.56 -26.10 10.23
N PHE A 221 -2.03 -25.01 9.67
CA PHE A 221 -2.33 -23.66 10.15
C PHE A 221 -3.84 -23.46 10.09
N VAL A 222 -4.47 -23.30 11.25
CA VAL A 222 -5.85 -22.81 11.31
C VAL A 222 -5.76 -21.32 11.03
N ALA A 223 -6.25 -20.88 9.88
CA ALA A 223 -6.40 -19.45 9.61
C ALA A 223 -7.31 -18.85 10.71
N LEU A 224 -6.79 -17.88 11.46
CA LEU A 224 -7.56 -17.20 12.50
C LEU A 224 -8.36 -16.08 11.86
N GLU A 225 -9.65 -16.02 12.17
CA GLU A 225 -10.56 -15.03 11.62
C GLU A 225 -10.65 -13.78 12.51
N LEU A 226 -10.75 -12.60 11.91
CA LEU A 226 -11.04 -11.34 12.61
C LEU A 226 -12.54 -11.11 12.70
N ASN A 227 -12.98 -10.35 13.70
CA ASN A 227 -14.39 -10.07 13.97
C ASN A 227 -15.24 -11.34 14.16
N GLN A 228 -14.65 -12.41 14.70
CA GLN A 228 -15.34 -13.68 15.00
C GLN A 228 -15.27 -14.05 16.48
N GLN A 229 -15.08 -13.05 17.35
CA GLN A 229 -15.08 -13.24 18.79
C GLN A 229 -16.35 -13.96 19.22
N GLN A 230 -16.16 -15.02 20.00
CA GLN A 230 -17.22 -15.84 20.57
C GLN A 230 -17.28 -15.56 22.07
N MET A 231 -18.49 -15.39 22.59
CA MET A 231 -18.72 -15.32 24.03
C MET A 231 -18.37 -16.66 24.67
N THR A 232 -17.42 -16.63 25.59
CA THR A 232 -17.09 -17.75 26.48
C THR A 232 -17.41 -17.38 27.91
N ASP A 233 -17.51 -18.37 28.81
CA ASP A 233 -17.77 -18.11 30.24
C ASP A 233 -16.69 -17.21 30.86
N HIS A 234 -15.44 -17.41 30.46
CA HIS A 234 -14.31 -16.56 30.86
C HIS A 234 -13.62 -15.99 29.61
N MET A 235 -13.53 -14.66 29.51
CA MET A 235 -12.90 -13.96 28.39
C MET A 235 -11.67 -13.21 28.87
N ALA A 236 -10.47 -13.69 28.54
CA ALA A 236 -9.24 -13.03 29.01
C ALA A 236 -8.96 -11.74 28.23
N VAL A 237 -8.56 -10.71 28.98
CA VAL A 237 -7.88 -9.53 28.45
C VAL A 237 -6.53 -9.39 29.15
N ILE A 238 -5.49 -9.32 28.35
CA ILE A 238 -4.11 -9.45 28.80
C ILE A 238 -3.36 -8.14 28.51
N ASP A 239 -3.00 -7.41 29.55
CA ASP A 239 -2.06 -6.28 29.47
C ASP A 239 -0.62 -6.81 29.49
N TYR A 240 -0.09 -7.07 28.28
CA TYR A 240 1.30 -7.47 28.12
C TYR A 240 2.12 -6.22 27.80
N SER A 241 2.99 -5.79 28.71
CA SER A 241 3.47 -4.41 28.69
C SER A 241 4.75 -4.21 29.49
N GLN A 242 5.10 -2.94 29.74
CA GLN A 242 6.15 -2.53 30.67
C GLN A 242 5.60 -1.77 31.88
N SER A 243 6.37 -0.82 32.44
CA SER A 243 6.11 -0.22 33.75
C SER A 243 4.76 0.52 33.83
N LEU A 244 4.34 1.22 32.77
CA LEU A 244 3.04 1.89 32.76
C LEU A 244 1.86 0.90 32.83
N GLY A 245 1.92 -0.22 32.11
CA GLY A 245 0.84 -1.22 32.11
C GLY A 245 0.78 -2.09 33.36
N VAL A 246 1.90 -2.30 34.06
CA VAL A 246 1.89 -2.95 35.39
C VAL A 246 1.50 -1.99 36.52
N GLY A 247 1.27 -0.70 36.24
CA GLY A 247 0.87 0.29 37.23
C GLY A 247 2.00 0.72 38.17
N PHE A 248 3.24 0.76 37.66
CA PHE A 248 4.42 1.13 38.45
C PHE A 248 4.28 2.55 39.01
N GLY A 249 4.29 2.67 40.34
CA GLY A 249 4.15 3.94 41.05
C GLY A 249 2.73 4.51 41.06
N SER A 250 1.76 3.86 40.41
CA SER A 250 0.35 4.30 40.31
C SER A 250 -0.42 4.04 41.62
N ALA A 251 0.18 4.40 42.76
CA ALA A 251 -0.35 4.22 44.10
C ALA A 251 -1.02 5.51 44.61
N PRO A 252 -2.03 5.40 45.50
CA PRO A 252 -2.66 4.17 45.99
C PRO A 252 -3.57 3.52 44.96
N VAL A 253 -3.87 2.23 45.15
CA VAL A 253 -4.92 1.53 44.39
C VAL A 253 -6.28 2.19 44.62
N ILE A 254 -7.07 2.32 43.55
CA ILE A 254 -8.40 2.95 43.58
C ILE A 254 -9.51 1.95 43.21
N SER A 255 -9.22 0.96 42.37
CA SER A 255 -10.16 -0.10 42.01
C SER A 255 -10.22 -1.20 43.08
N THR A 256 -10.72 -0.85 44.27
CA THR A 256 -10.75 -1.73 45.47
C THR A 256 -12.06 -2.48 45.67
N THR A 257 -13.05 -2.25 44.80
CA THR A 257 -14.35 -2.90 44.84
C THR A 257 -14.59 -3.62 43.52
N GLN A 258 -15.46 -4.64 43.57
CA GLN A 258 -15.86 -5.40 42.39
C GLN A 258 -17.24 -4.92 41.91
N PRO A 259 -17.30 -3.97 40.95
CA PRO A 259 -18.58 -3.47 40.43
C PRO A 259 -19.30 -4.49 39.53
N TYR A 260 -18.54 -5.40 38.91
CA TYR A 260 -19.03 -6.42 37.97
C TYR A 260 -18.37 -7.77 38.23
N ASN A 261 -18.85 -8.83 37.57
CA ASN A 261 -18.38 -10.20 37.78
C ASN A 261 -16.99 -10.50 37.20
N ASN A 262 -16.19 -9.49 36.85
CA ASN A 262 -14.84 -9.65 36.31
C ASN A 262 -13.90 -10.30 37.34
N LEU A 263 -12.96 -11.08 36.83
CA LEU A 263 -12.10 -11.97 37.59
C LEU A 263 -10.61 -11.68 37.33
N MET A 264 -9.77 -12.14 38.26
CA MET A 264 -8.33 -12.27 38.11
C MET A 264 -7.88 -13.59 38.74
N LEU A 265 -6.66 -14.05 38.44
CA LEU A 265 -6.09 -15.20 39.16
C LEU A 265 -5.91 -14.86 40.65
N ALA A 266 -5.87 -15.88 41.50
CA ALA A 266 -5.67 -15.72 42.95
C ALA A 266 -4.37 -14.97 43.32
N SER A 267 -3.38 -14.94 42.43
CA SER A 267 -2.17 -14.11 42.60
C SER A 267 -2.35 -12.63 42.23
N GLY A 268 -3.53 -12.20 41.80
CA GLY A 268 -3.79 -10.84 41.35
C GLY A 268 -3.38 -10.57 39.90
N THR A 269 -3.52 -9.31 39.48
CA THR A 269 -3.31 -8.89 38.09
C THR A 269 -1.84 -8.92 37.65
N LYS A 270 -0.89 -8.60 38.54
CA LYS A 270 0.51 -8.28 38.20
C LYS A 270 1.50 -9.45 38.28
N VAL A 271 1.05 -10.63 38.73
CA VAL A 271 1.97 -11.73 39.04
C VAL A 271 2.10 -12.66 37.84
N ARG A 272 3.30 -12.68 37.26
CA ARG A 272 3.66 -13.54 36.11
C ARG A 272 3.88 -14.98 36.56
N ALA A 273 3.67 -15.94 35.66
CA ALA A 273 3.97 -17.33 35.91
C ALA A 273 5.44 -17.52 36.34
N GLY A 274 5.65 -18.29 37.41
CA GLY A 274 6.98 -18.55 37.97
C GLY A 274 7.59 -17.43 38.83
N ASP A 275 6.97 -16.25 38.92
CA ASP A 275 7.39 -15.23 39.89
C ASP A 275 6.92 -15.60 41.32
N PRO A 276 7.59 -15.11 42.37
CA PRO A 276 7.15 -15.30 43.75
C PRO A 276 5.70 -14.81 43.96
N GLY A 277 4.88 -15.67 44.57
CA GLY A 277 3.47 -15.40 44.83
C GLY A 277 2.51 -15.81 43.71
N TYR A 278 3.00 -16.39 42.60
CA TYR A 278 2.14 -16.87 41.52
C TYR A 278 1.20 -17.99 42.00
N ASN A 279 -0.09 -17.84 41.70
CA ASN A 279 -1.15 -18.72 42.17
C ASN A 279 -2.30 -18.75 41.17
N ALA A 280 -2.33 -19.80 40.35
CA ALA A 280 -3.36 -20.03 39.35
C ALA A 280 -4.40 -21.08 39.77
N THR A 281 -4.60 -21.28 41.08
CA THR A 281 -5.52 -22.33 41.59
C THR A 281 -6.98 -21.90 41.71
N ALA A 282 -7.25 -20.59 41.63
CA ALA A 282 -8.60 -20.05 41.70
C ALA A 282 -8.71 -18.71 40.96
N TYR A 283 -9.93 -18.39 40.55
CA TYR A 283 -10.32 -17.03 40.17
C TYR A 283 -10.89 -16.31 41.38
N ILE A 284 -10.51 -15.04 41.53
CA ILE A 284 -11.01 -14.13 42.56
C ILE A 284 -11.51 -12.84 41.90
N PRO A 285 -12.29 -12.01 42.61
CA PRO A 285 -12.72 -10.71 42.11
C PRO A 285 -11.60 -9.87 41.51
N LEU A 286 -11.82 -9.26 40.33
CA LEU A 286 -10.89 -8.30 39.75
C LEU A 286 -10.89 -7.00 40.56
N VAL A 287 -9.93 -6.89 41.47
CA VAL A 287 -9.65 -5.70 42.28
C VAL A 287 -8.15 -5.49 42.36
N GLU A 288 -7.72 -4.24 42.45
CA GLU A 288 -6.30 -3.92 42.46
C GLU A 288 -5.67 -4.09 43.84
N THR A 289 -4.41 -4.50 43.84
CA THR A 289 -3.58 -4.64 45.04
C THR A 289 -2.23 -3.98 44.83
N LEU A 290 -1.69 -3.35 45.88
CA LEU A 290 -0.31 -2.90 45.89
C LEU A 290 0.62 -4.10 46.00
N ARG A 291 1.58 -4.21 45.08
CA ARG A 291 2.68 -5.17 45.11
C ARG A 291 3.98 -4.42 44.87
N ASP A 292 4.80 -4.31 45.89
CA ASP A 292 6.00 -3.46 45.88
C ASP A 292 5.60 -2.02 45.48
N GLU A 293 5.99 -1.56 44.29
CA GLU A 293 5.64 -0.24 43.74
C GLU A 293 4.49 -0.30 42.72
N ASP A 294 4.09 -1.49 42.28
CA ASP A 294 3.03 -1.69 41.28
C ASP A 294 1.64 -1.64 41.96
N ALA A 295 0.75 -0.76 41.48
CA ALA A 295 -0.54 -0.48 42.12
C ALA A 295 -1.72 -0.48 41.13
N GLU A 296 -2.30 0.66 40.75
CA GLU A 296 -3.46 0.67 39.83
C GLU A 296 -3.02 0.32 38.40
N THR A 297 -3.56 -0.75 37.79
CA THR A 297 -3.27 -1.09 36.39
C THR A 297 -4.40 -0.67 35.44
N PRO A 298 -4.10 -0.43 34.15
CA PRO A 298 -5.14 -0.09 33.17
C PRO A 298 -6.12 -1.24 32.91
N VAL A 299 -5.71 -2.51 33.07
CA VAL A 299 -6.58 -3.66 32.75
C VAL A 299 -7.85 -3.70 33.60
N THR A 300 -7.82 -3.20 34.83
CA THR A 300 -9.02 -3.14 35.68
C THR A 300 -10.03 -2.12 35.16
N GLY A 301 -9.57 -0.92 34.79
CA GLY A 301 -10.39 0.09 34.12
C GLY A 301 -10.94 -0.41 32.78
N LEU A 302 -10.12 -1.14 32.01
CA LEU A 302 -10.53 -1.75 30.74
C LEU A 302 -11.68 -2.76 30.94
N CYS A 303 -11.48 -3.80 31.75
CA CYS A 303 -12.47 -4.88 31.91
C CYS A 303 -13.80 -4.35 32.48
N ASN A 304 -13.72 -3.49 33.49
CA ASN A 304 -14.91 -2.89 34.09
C ASN A 304 -15.59 -1.91 33.13
N GLY A 305 -14.83 -1.11 32.38
CA GLY A 305 -15.37 -0.18 31.39
C GLY A 305 -16.09 -0.89 30.23
N VAL A 306 -15.55 -1.99 29.71
CA VAL A 306 -16.21 -2.76 28.63
C VAL A 306 -17.53 -3.35 29.15
N THR A 307 -17.51 -3.91 30.35
CA THR A 307 -18.71 -4.47 30.99
C THR A 307 -19.77 -3.40 31.22
N ARG A 308 -19.35 -2.24 31.76
CA ARG A 308 -20.22 -1.07 31.97
C ARG A 308 -20.91 -0.63 30.69
N ARG A 309 -20.15 -0.47 29.60
CA ARG A 309 -20.67 -0.06 28.29
C ARG A 309 -21.69 -1.06 27.73
N ALA A 310 -21.42 -2.36 27.87
CA ALA A 310 -22.36 -3.40 27.45
C ALA A 310 -23.68 -3.32 28.25
N VAL A 311 -23.59 -3.13 29.57
CA VAL A 311 -24.76 -2.98 30.45
C VAL A 311 -25.56 -1.71 30.13
N GLU A 312 -24.87 -0.59 29.84
CA GLU A 312 -25.50 0.66 29.40
C GLU A 312 -26.28 0.49 28.09
N ASP A 313 -25.84 -0.41 27.20
CA ASP A 313 -26.55 -0.79 25.97
C ASP A 313 -27.63 -1.89 26.19
N GLY A 314 -27.89 -2.27 27.44
CA GLY A 314 -28.98 -3.18 27.82
C GLY A 314 -28.59 -4.66 27.94
N GLU A 315 -27.30 -4.99 27.84
CA GLU A 315 -26.82 -6.35 28.07
C GLU A 315 -26.80 -6.72 29.58
N LEU A 316 -26.82 -8.02 29.86
CA LEU A 316 -26.69 -8.51 31.24
C LEU A 316 -25.22 -8.56 31.64
N ALA A 317 -24.86 -7.90 32.75
CA ALA A 317 -23.50 -7.94 33.32
C ALA A 317 -22.98 -9.37 33.52
N ALA A 318 -23.86 -10.32 33.83
CA ALA A 318 -23.52 -11.73 34.02
C ALA A 318 -22.97 -12.43 32.75
N ASN A 319 -23.23 -11.87 31.57
CA ASN A 319 -22.69 -12.40 30.30
C ASN A 319 -21.27 -11.88 30.02
N TRP A 320 -20.83 -10.82 30.70
CA TRP A 320 -19.58 -10.12 30.44
C TRP A 320 -18.59 -10.36 31.59
N VAL A 321 -18.02 -11.56 31.62
CA VAL A 321 -17.03 -11.97 32.63
C VAL A 321 -15.64 -11.97 32.00
N PHE A 322 -14.92 -10.87 32.19
CA PHE A 322 -13.53 -10.77 31.77
C PHE A 322 -12.57 -11.29 32.83
N VAL A 323 -11.51 -11.96 32.39
CA VAL A 323 -10.35 -12.33 33.22
C VAL A 323 -9.22 -11.34 32.93
N GLY A 324 -9.05 -10.35 33.81
CA GLY A 324 -8.04 -9.31 33.67
C GLY A 324 -6.69 -9.74 34.24
N CYS A 325 -5.61 -9.54 33.49
CA CYS A 325 -4.25 -9.72 33.97
C CYS A 325 -3.28 -8.76 33.29
N ALA A 326 -2.25 -8.34 34.02
CA ALA A 326 -1.17 -7.47 33.57
C ALA A 326 0.21 -8.13 33.76
N PRO A 327 0.53 -9.22 33.02
CA PRO A 327 1.81 -9.93 33.16
C PRO A 327 2.98 -9.22 32.45
N GLY A 328 2.91 -7.91 32.22
CA GLY A 328 4.02 -7.10 31.72
C GLY A 328 5.22 -7.06 32.68
N ARG A 329 6.35 -6.47 32.25
CA ARG A 329 7.57 -6.31 33.06
C ARG A 329 8.15 -4.91 32.88
N GLY A 330 8.31 -4.19 34.00
CA GLY A 330 8.91 -2.86 34.02
C GLY A 330 10.27 -2.80 33.31
N GLY A 331 10.49 -1.73 32.54
CA GLY A 331 11.75 -1.44 31.87
C GLY A 331 12.14 -2.39 30.74
N GLN A 332 11.20 -3.13 30.16
CA GLN A 332 11.47 -4.04 29.03
C GLN A 332 11.13 -3.39 27.68
N SER A 333 12.05 -3.53 26.73
CA SER A 333 11.85 -3.20 25.32
C SER A 333 11.00 -4.27 24.63
N VAL A 334 10.51 -3.99 23.41
CA VAL A 334 9.77 -4.98 22.61
C VAL A 334 10.60 -6.24 22.35
N GLU A 335 11.92 -6.10 22.15
CA GLU A 335 12.86 -7.23 22.00
C GLU A 335 12.89 -8.11 23.25
N ALA A 336 12.95 -7.48 24.43
CA ALA A 336 13.07 -8.20 25.69
C ALA A 336 11.77 -8.90 26.12
N LEU A 337 10.61 -8.40 25.66
CA LEU A 337 9.31 -9.06 25.75
C LEU A 337 9.07 -10.06 24.61
N GLY A 338 9.96 -10.11 23.62
CA GLY A 338 9.89 -11.06 22.53
C GLY A 338 10.16 -12.51 22.97
N PRO A 339 9.89 -13.49 22.09
CA PRO A 339 10.12 -14.91 22.37
C PRO A 339 11.58 -15.25 22.69
N ASN A 340 12.53 -14.48 22.16
CA ASN A 340 13.97 -14.65 22.40
C ASN A 340 14.52 -13.69 23.47
N GLY A 341 13.62 -13.03 24.22
CA GLY A 341 13.95 -12.03 25.22
C GLY A 341 14.21 -12.62 26.62
N ASN A 342 13.75 -11.90 27.65
CA ASN A 342 14.06 -12.18 29.06
C ASN A 342 13.16 -13.25 29.71
N GLY A 343 12.45 -14.04 28.91
CA GLY A 343 11.58 -15.13 29.38
C GLY A 343 10.14 -14.71 29.72
N ASP A 344 9.80 -13.41 29.69
CA ASP A 344 8.44 -12.94 30.02
C ASP A 344 7.40 -13.40 28.97
N TYR A 345 7.81 -13.65 27.71
CA TYR A 345 6.96 -14.24 26.67
C TYR A 345 6.47 -15.64 27.06
N GLN A 346 7.39 -16.49 27.53
CA GLN A 346 7.08 -17.85 27.97
C GLN A 346 6.22 -17.85 29.24
N LYS A 347 6.44 -16.87 30.13
CA LYS A 347 5.60 -16.69 31.32
C LYS A 347 4.16 -16.31 30.96
N LEU A 348 3.98 -15.45 29.95
CA LEU A 348 2.66 -15.13 29.42
C LEU A 348 1.97 -16.38 28.84
N ILE A 349 2.68 -17.16 28.01
CA ILE A 349 2.13 -18.42 27.47
C ILE A 349 1.70 -19.36 28.59
N GLN A 350 2.52 -19.50 29.64
CA GLN A 350 2.17 -20.33 30.79
C GLN A 350 0.93 -19.80 31.53
N LEU A 351 0.80 -18.49 31.70
CA LEU A 351 -0.39 -17.88 32.28
C LEU A 351 -1.66 -18.21 31.47
N VAL A 352 -1.60 -18.15 30.14
CA VAL A 352 -2.74 -18.53 29.28
C VAL A 352 -3.09 -20.01 29.45
N LYS A 353 -2.09 -20.91 29.52
CA LYS A 353 -2.31 -22.34 29.79
C LYS A 353 -3.00 -22.56 31.13
N ASP A 354 -2.54 -21.86 32.16
CA ASP A 354 -3.08 -22.00 33.50
C ASP A 354 -4.52 -21.47 33.60
N GLN A 355 -4.83 -20.33 32.97
CA GLN A 355 -6.21 -19.80 32.88
C GLN A 355 -7.15 -20.75 32.11
N ALA A 356 -6.69 -21.31 30.99
CA ALA A 356 -7.46 -22.29 30.23
C ALA A 356 -7.72 -23.56 31.06
N ALA A 357 -6.70 -24.07 31.75
CA ALA A 357 -6.83 -25.25 32.62
C ALA A 357 -7.73 -25.00 33.82
N LEU A 358 -7.61 -23.83 34.47
CA LEU A 358 -8.45 -23.45 35.59
C LEU A 358 -9.91 -23.31 35.17
N SER A 359 -10.19 -22.59 34.08
CA SER A 359 -11.55 -22.48 33.54
C SER A 359 -12.15 -23.85 33.24
N LYS A 360 -11.39 -24.73 32.58
CA LYS A 360 -11.81 -26.11 32.31
C LYS A 360 -12.10 -26.90 33.59
N SER A 361 -11.31 -26.72 34.65
CA SER A 361 -11.53 -27.39 35.95
C SER A 361 -12.80 -26.95 36.67
N LEU A 362 -13.33 -25.77 36.30
CA LEU A 362 -14.58 -25.20 36.80
C LEU A 362 -15.77 -25.48 35.86
N ASP A 363 -15.61 -26.37 34.87
CA ASP A 363 -16.57 -26.64 33.81
C ASP A 363 -16.97 -25.37 33.02
N LYS A 364 -16.02 -24.44 32.85
CA LYS A 364 -16.20 -23.18 32.12
C LYS A 364 -15.41 -23.15 30.81
N SER A 365 -16.01 -22.53 29.79
CA SER A 365 -15.32 -22.21 28.52
C SER A 365 -14.40 -21.01 28.67
N TYR A 366 -13.32 -20.97 27.88
CA TYR A 366 -12.28 -19.95 27.97
C TYR A 366 -11.80 -19.49 26.59
N SER A 367 -11.55 -18.19 26.45
CA SER A 367 -10.91 -17.61 25.27
C SER A 367 -10.08 -16.37 25.65
N VAL A 368 -9.14 -15.99 24.78
CA VAL A 368 -8.41 -14.71 24.89
C VAL A 368 -8.97 -13.76 23.84
N TRP A 369 -9.59 -12.68 24.29
CA TRP A 369 -10.26 -11.72 23.42
C TRP A 369 -9.32 -10.68 22.86
N ALA A 370 -8.45 -10.14 23.73
CA ALA A 370 -7.65 -9.00 23.38
C ALA A 370 -6.38 -8.91 24.23
N TYR A 371 -5.41 -8.20 23.66
CA TYR A 371 -4.26 -7.68 24.36
C TYR A 371 -4.40 -6.18 24.54
N ALA A 372 -3.97 -5.68 25.70
CA ALA A 372 -3.56 -4.30 25.86
C ALA A 372 -2.02 -4.26 25.74
N TRP A 373 -1.49 -3.33 24.94
CA TRP A 373 -0.06 -3.11 24.77
C TRP A 373 0.33 -1.70 25.15
N ILE A 374 1.10 -1.60 26.23
CA ILE A 374 1.51 -0.34 26.85
C ILE A 374 3.02 -0.36 27.00
N GLN A 375 3.69 -0.22 25.86
CA GLN A 375 5.13 -0.31 25.75
C GLN A 375 5.63 0.61 24.63
N GLY A 376 6.91 0.98 24.70
CA GLY A 376 7.61 1.79 23.72
C GLY A 376 8.62 2.73 24.37
N GLU A 377 8.44 3.04 25.65
CA GLU A 377 9.28 3.99 26.39
C GLU A 377 10.69 3.44 26.60
N ALA A 378 10.83 2.14 26.89
CA ALA A 378 12.12 1.48 26.92
C ALA A 378 12.83 1.51 25.55
N ASN A 379 12.08 1.53 24.43
CA ASN A 379 12.64 1.71 23.10
C ASN A 379 13.15 3.13 22.84
N TYR A 380 12.85 4.12 23.69
CA TYR A 380 13.57 5.41 23.70
C TYR A 380 14.74 5.44 24.70
N SER A 381 14.68 4.65 25.77
CA SER A 381 15.71 4.61 26.81
C SER A 381 17.08 4.20 26.27
N THR A 382 18.14 4.71 26.86
CA THR A 382 19.54 4.32 26.61
C THR A 382 20.12 3.43 27.71
N THR A 383 19.28 2.97 28.65
CA THR A 383 19.65 2.14 29.79
C THR A 383 18.78 0.88 29.87
N GLY A 384 19.22 -0.12 30.64
CA GLY A 384 18.51 -1.38 30.80
C GLY A 384 18.36 -2.12 29.46
N SER A 385 17.20 -2.75 29.24
CA SER A 385 16.87 -3.37 27.94
C SER A 385 16.87 -2.34 26.79
N GLY A 386 16.60 -1.07 27.09
CA GLY A 386 16.58 0.02 26.11
C GLY A 386 17.94 0.34 25.50
N ALA A 387 19.04 0.03 26.20
CA ALA A 387 20.40 0.34 25.74
C ALA A 387 20.75 -0.31 24.39
N THR A 388 20.20 -1.50 24.12
CA THR A 388 20.40 -2.25 22.87
C THR A 388 19.13 -2.38 22.04
N ALA A 389 18.03 -1.76 22.49
CA ALA A 389 16.75 -1.81 21.81
C ALA A 389 16.77 -0.93 20.55
N THR A 390 16.02 -1.36 19.53
CA THR A 390 15.87 -0.59 18.30
C THR A 390 15.24 0.77 18.58
N LYS A 391 15.76 1.79 17.89
CA LYS A 391 15.17 3.13 17.81
C LYS A 391 14.42 3.33 16.50
N SER A 392 14.58 2.42 15.53
CA SER A 392 13.92 2.46 14.24
C SER A 392 12.42 2.20 14.41
N ALA A 393 11.61 3.11 13.86
CA ALA A 393 10.15 2.95 13.80
C ALA A 393 9.75 1.64 13.11
N TYR A 394 10.43 1.30 12.00
CA TYR A 394 10.14 0.10 11.22
C TYR A 394 10.45 -1.17 11.99
N LYS A 395 11.66 -1.25 12.56
CA LYS A 395 12.06 -2.45 13.30
C LYS A 395 11.20 -2.63 14.55
N TYR A 396 10.79 -1.54 15.21
CA TYR A 396 9.85 -1.60 16.32
C TYR A 396 8.50 -2.19 15.88
N ALA A 397 7.88 -1.63 14.84
CA ALA A 397 6.59 -2.13 14.33
C ALA A 397 6.68 -3.60 13.91
N GLN A 398 7.77 -4.00 13.24
CA GLN A 398 8.01 -5.40 12.87
C GLN A 398 8.00 -6.30 14.13
N LEU A 399 8.79 -5.96 15.14
CA LEU A 399 8.92 -6.77 16.36
C LEU A 399 7.60 -6.84 17.14
N GLU A 400 6.85 -5.73 17.22
CA GLU A 400 5.52 -5.69 17.83
C GLU A 400 4.55 -6.63 17.09
N LEU A 401 4.47 -6.53 15.76
CA LEU A 401 3.57 -7.37 14.96
C LEU A 401 3.95 -8.85 15.00
N GLU A 402 5.24 -9.17 14.90
CA GLU A 402 5.76 -10.55 15.01
C GLU A 402 5.46 -11.16 16.38
N LEU A 403 5.60 -10.38 17.45
CA LEU A 403 5.26 -10.78 18.81
C LEU A 403 3.79 -11.19 18.91
N PHE A 404 2.87 -10.34 18.46
CA PHE A 404 1.44 -10.63 18.56
C PHE A 404 0.94 -11.67 17.54
N ASP A 405 1.60 -11.80 16.39
CA ASP A 405 1.39 -12.92 15.47
C ASP A 405 1.81 -14.24 16.11
N GLY A 406 2.93 -14.27 16.82
CA GLY A 406 3.39 -15.42 17.62
C GLY A 406 2.42 -15.76 18.75
N LEU A 407 2.05 -14.79 19.57
CA LEU A 407 1.11 -14.97 20.67
C LEU A 407 -0.26 -15.47 20.19
N SER A 408 -0.76 -14.96 19.06
CA SER A 408 -2.02 -15.41 18.48
C SER A 408 -2.00 -16.90 18.13
N ARG A 409 -0.88 -17.41 17.60
CA ARG A 409 -0.71 -18.85 17.29
C ARG A 409 -0.68 -19.69 18.55
N GLU A 410 0.07 -19.25 19.56
CA GLU A 410 0.15 -19.94 20.87
C GLU A 410 -1.21 -19.99 21.55
N VAL A 411 -1.91 -18.85 21.62
CA VAL A 411 -3.27 -18.76 22.18
C VAL A 411 -4.24 -19.69 21.46
N ALA A 412 -4.24 -19.70 20.13
CA ALA A 412 -5.10 -20.60 19.36
C ALA A 412 -4.78 -22.07 19.62
N GLY A 413 -3.50 -22.41 19.76
CA GLY A 413 -3.06 -23.76 20.12
C GLY A 413 -3.48 -24.19 21.53
N ILE A 414 -3.54 -23.27 22.49
CA ILE A 414 -3.92 -23.54 23.89
C ILE A 414 -5.44 -23.62 24.06
N THR A 415 -6.15 -22.65 23.50
CA THR A 415 -7.58 -22.44 23.76
C THR A 415 -8.47 -23.15 22.74
N GLY A 416 -7.94 -23.44 21.55
CA GLY A 416 -8.73 -23.91 20.41
C GLY A 416 -9.58 -22.83 19.74
N GLN A 417 -9.49 -21.57 20.18
CA GLN A 417 -10.26 -20.47 19.60
C GLN A 417 -9.92 -20.28 18.11
N LYS A 418 -10.93 -19.91 17.32
CA LYS A 418 -10.81 -19.72 15.86
C LYS A 418 -10.63 -18.27 15.44
N PHE A 419 -10.71 -17.35 16.39
CA PHE A 419 -10.56 -15.93 16.14
C PHE A 419 -9.23 -15.42 16.69
N ARG A 420 -8.72 -14.39 16.05
CA ARG A 420 -7.51 -13.70 16.46
C ARG A 420 -7.82 -12.71 17.59
N PRO A 421 -7.03 -12.68 18.70
CA PRO A 421 -7.12 -11.61 19.67
C PRO A 421 -6.74 -10.26 19.06
N TYR A 422 -7.50 -9.21 19.35
CA TYR A 422 -7.15 -7.85 18.92
C TYR A 422 -6.02 -7.27 19.78
N LEU A 423 -5.19 -6.42 19.18
CA LEU A 423 -4.20 -5.62 19.87
C LEU A 423 -4.73 -4.20 20.07
N PHE A 424 -5.08 -3.85 21.30
CA PHE A 424 -5.35 -2.46 21.68
C PHE A 424 -4.09 -1.86 22.26
N THR A 425 -3.54 -0.88 21.56
CA THR A 425 -2.36 -0.15 21.97
C THR A 425 -2.71 1.32 22.17
N TYR A 426 -1.82 2.02 22.85
CA TYR A 426 -1.79 3.46 22.98
C TYR A 426 -0.70 4.04 22.09
N GLN A 427 -0.65 5.36 21.96
CA GLN A 427 0.52 6.00 21.36
C GLN A 427 1.46 6.51 22.46
N VAL A 428 2.68 5.97 22.47
CA VAL A 428 3.74 6.33 23.41
C VAL A 428 4.13 7.81 23.26
N GLY A 429 4.46 8.46 24.37
CA GLY A 429 4.80 9.90 24.42
C GLY A 429 6.07 10.19 25.24
N ALA A 430 7.01 9.26 25.24
CA ALA A 430 8.19 9.31 26.10
C ALA A 430 9.48 9.81 25.42
N HIS A 431 9.46 10.14 24.12
CA HIS A 431 10.68 10.54 23.40
C HIS A 431 11.40 11.73 24.06
N ARG A 432 10.67 12.80 24.41
CA ARG A 432 11.25 13.94 25.14
C ARG A 432 11.75 13.54 26.53
N ARG A 433 11.03 12.66 27.24
CA ARG A 433 11.45 12.13 28.56
C ARG A 433 12.82 11.45 28.51
N TYR A 434 13.19 10.88 27.38
CA TYR A 434 14.50 10.27 27.12
C TYR A 434 15.42 11.15 26.25
N ALA A 435 15.18 12.46 26.23
CA ALA A 435 15.98 13.45 25.52
C ALA A 435 16.10 13.21 24.00
N SER A 436 15.16 12.48 23.41
CA SER A 436 15.01 12.36 21.95
C SER A 436 14.16 13.51 21.42
N ASP A 437 14.53 14.06 20.27
CA ASP A 437 13.66 14.98 19.51
C ASP A 437 12.75 14.22 18.53
N THR A 438 13.00 12.95 18.24
CA THR A 438 12.19 12.15 17.29
C THR A 438 11.20 11.26 18.01
N MET A 439 9.99 11.16 17.46
CA MET A 439 8.88 10.36 18.01
C MET A 439 8.65 9.04 17.23
N GLN A 440 9.75 8.40 16.81
CA GLN A 440 9.73 7.23 15.91
C GLN A 440 8.86 6.05 16.39
N ILE A 441 8.91 5.70 17.68
CA ILE A 441 8.10 4.61 18.24
C ILE A 441 6.61 4.99 18.29
N ALA A 442 6.28 6.25 18.60
CA ALA A 442 4.91 6.76 18.55
C ALA A 442 4.32 6.69 17.13
N LEU A 443 5.13 7.03 16.13
CA LEU A 443 4.74 6.92 14.72
C LEU A 443 4.59 5.46 14.29
N ALA A 444 5.45 4.55 14.79
CA ALA A 444 5.38 3.13 14.50
C ALA A 444 4.05 2.50 14.96
N GLN A 445 3.62 2.79 16.20
CA GLN A 445 2.35 2.29 16.74
C GLN A 445 1.15 2.81 15.93
N TRP A 446 1.18 4.10 15.56
CA TRP A 446 0.15 4.69 14.72
C TRP A 446 0.11 4.04 13.33
N ARG A 447 1.26 3.86 12.67
CA ARG A 447 1.37 3.19 11.36
C ARG A 447 0.89 1.74 11.42
N ALA A 448 1.32 0.97 12.43
CA ALA A 448 0.86 -0.40 12.64
C ALA A 448 -0.67 -0.47 12.71
N SER A 449 -1.30 0.46 13.45
CA SER A 449 -2.77 0.52 13.54
C SER A 449 -3.47 0.86 12.22
N ARG A 450 -2.81 1.52 11.28
CA ARG A 450 -3.38 1.82 9.95
C ARG A 450 -3.24 0.64 9.00
N GLN A 451 -2.12 -0.06 9.06
CA GLN A 451 -1.80 -1.19 8.18
C GLN A 451 -2.52 -2.47 8.59
N ARG A 452 -2.73 -2.67 9.90
CA ARG A 452 -3.28 -3.91 10.43
C ARG A 452 -4.75 -3.75 10.85
N PRO A 453 -5.66 -4.61 10.39
CA PRO A 453 -7.06 -4.57 10.81
C PRO A 453 -7.28 -5.03 12.26
N ASP A 454 -6.28 -5.69 12.85
CA ASP A 454 -6.28 -6.26 14.20
C ASP A 454 -5.53 -5.40 15.24
N VAL A 455 -4.97 -4.26 14.84
CA VAL A 455 -4.24 -3.34 15.71
C VAL A 455 -4.99 -2.01 15.81
N VAL A 456 -5.24 -1.55 17.03
CA VAL A 456 -6.02 -0.34 17.33
C VAL A 456 -5.21 0.57 18.24
N VAL A 457 -4.94 1.79 17.80
CA VAL A 457 -4.49 2.87 18.70
C VAL A 457 -5.72 3.53 19.31
N ALA A 458 -5.91 3.39 20.62
CA ALA A 458 -7.05 3.98 21.31
C ALA A 458 -6.87 5.47 21.59
N VAL A 459 -5.66 5.85 22.05
CA VAL A 459 -5.39 7.19 22.60
C VAL A 459 -3.88 7.45 22.68
N PRO A 460 -3.40 8.69 22.44
CA PRO A 460 -2.04 9.10 22.80
C PRO A 460 -1.87 9.38 24.29
N VAL A 461 -0.72 8.97 24.85
CA VAL A 461 -0.50 9.02 26.30
C VAL A 461 -0.37 10.43 26.88
N TYR A 462 -0.04 11.42 26.04
CA TYR A 462 0.35 12.75 26.52
C TYR A 462 -0.76 13.49 27.28
N ILE A 463 -2.00 13.00 27.29
CA ILE A 463 -3.10 13.59 28.06
C ILE A 463 -3.23 13.07 29.50
N PHE A 464 -2.54 11.98 29.85
CA PHE A 464 -2.74 11.33 31.15
C PHE A 464 -1.84 11.90 32.25
N PRO A 465 -2.37 12.20 33.44
CA PRO A 465 -1.57 12.73 34.55
C PRO A 465 -0.44 11.78 34.97
N THR A 466 0.77 12.32 35.05
CA THR A 466 1.99 11.60 35.42
C THR A 466 2.41 11.86 36.87
N LEU A 467 3.19 10.94 37.43
CA LEU A 467 3.85 11.07 38.73
C LEU A 467 4.97 12.12 38.68
N GLY A 468 5.59 12.38 39.83
CA GLY A 468 6.68 13.35 39.95
C GLY A 468 7.94 13.01 39.13
N ASP A 469 8.08 11.78 38.64
CA ASP A 469 9.16 11.38 37.72
C ASP A 469 8.92 11.77 36.26
N LEU A 470 7.76 12.38 36.00
CA LEU A 470 7.30 12.89 34.72
C LEU A 470 7.28 11.82 33.62
N LEU A 471 7.00 10.56 33.98
CA LEU A 471 6.89 9.44 33.04
C LEU A 471 5.73 8.52 33.39
N HIS A 472 5.72 7.97 34.60
CA HIS A 472 4.75 6.96 35.00
C HIS A 472 3.40 7.59 35.32
N LEU A 473 2.32 6.86 35.10
CA LEU A 473 0.97 7.37 35.30
C LEU A 473 0.61 7.42 36.78
N THR A 474 -0.16 8.43 37.17
CA THR A 474 -0.91 8.42 38.44
C THR A 474 -1.90 7.24 38.45
N ASN A 475 -2.44 6.90 39.62
CA ASN A 475 -3.52 5.92 39.73
C ASN A 475 -4.72 6.26 38.84
N GLU A 476 -5.20 7.50 38.85
CA GLU A 476 -6.29 7.93 37.96
C GLU A 476 -5.89 7.93 36.48
N GLY A 477 -4.65 8.32 36.15
CA GLY A 477 -4.15 8.25 34.78
C GLY A 477 -4.10 6.81 34.24
N SER A 478 -3.66 5.86 35.07
CA SER A 478 -3.63 4.43 34.76
C SER A 478 -5.03 3.86 34.54
N TRP A 479 -5.95 4.12 35.47
CA TRP A 479 -7.36 3.72 35.34
C TRP A 479 -8.02 4.33 34.09
N LEU A 480 -7.79 5.63 33.84
CA LEU A 480 -8.39 6.35 32.72
C LEU A 480 -7.87 5.82 31.37
N LEU A 481 -6.59 5.45 31.26
CA LEU A 481 -6.07 4.76 30.08
C LEU A 481 -6.86 3.47 29.80
N GLY A 482 -7.19 2.71 30.85
CA GLY A 482 -8.08 1.56 30.79
C GLY A 482 -9.46 1.89 30.20
N GLU A 483 -10.07 3.01 30.59
CA GLU A 483 -11.37 3.45 30.05
C GLU A 483 -11.31 3.88 28.57
N TYR A 484 -10.19 4.44 28.09
CA TYR A 484 -10.01 4.69 26.66
C TYR A 484 -9.89 3.38 25.86
N PHE A 485 -9.16 2.38 26.40
CA PHE A 485 -9.14 1.05 25.80
C PHE A 485 -10.52 0.38 25.86
N SER A 486 -11.27 0.58 26.94
CA SER A 486 -12.61 0.02 27.10
C SER A 486 -13.53 0.48 25.97
N ARG A 487 -13.50 1.78 25.64
CA ARG A 487 -14.24 2.33 24.50
C ARG A 487 -13.80 1.73 23.17
N ALA A 488 -12.49 1.74 22.90
CA ALA A 488 -11.96 1.27 21.62
C ALA A 488 -12.31 -0.22 21.39
N MET A 489 -12.19 -1.03 22.44
CA MET A 489 -12.57 -2.44 22.43
C MET A 489 -14.07 -2.63 22.24
N TYR A 490 -14.89 -1.86 22.97
CA TYR A 490 -16.35 -1.94 22.87
C TYR A 490 -16.86 -1.62 21.47
N GLU A 491 -16.41 -0.51 20.87
CA GLU A 491 -16.82 -0.10 19.53
C GLU A 491 -16.34 -1.07 18.44
N THR A 492 -15.11 -1.58 18.55
CA THR A 492 -14.50 -2.48 17.56
C THR A 492 -15.13 -3.87 17.61
N MET A 493 -15.20 -4.49 18.79
CA MET A 493 -15.45 -5.92 18.91
C MET A 493 -16.89 -6.26 19.26
N ILE A 494 -17.59 -5.37 19.97
CA ILE A 494 -18.92 -5.65 20.51
C ILE A 494 -19.99 -4.98 19.64
N ARG A 495 -19.93 -3.66 19.48
CA ARG A 495 -20.82 -2.95 18.53
C ARG A 495 -20.50 -3.27 17.08
N ARG A 496 -19.25 -3.64 16.79
CA ARG A 496 -18.77 -3.96 15.43
C ARG A 496 -19.05 -2.86 14.42
N ASN A 497 -18.91 -1.60 14.85
CA ASN A 497 -19.05 -0.40 14.02
C ASN A 497 -17.84 -0.18 13.06
N GLY A 498 -17.07 -1.25 12.81
CA GLY A 498 -15.74 -1.17 12.21
C GLY A 498 -14.64 -1.01 13.26
N LYS A 499 -13.39 -1.05 12.79
CA LYS A 499 -12.22 -0.85 13.64
C LYS A 499 -12.23 0.57 14.23
N TRP A 500 -12.08 0.69 15.55
CA TRP A 500 -11.89 2.00 16.19
C TRP A 500 -10.68 2.73 15.59
N ARG A 501 -10.87 4.01 15.30
CA ARG A 501 -9.82 4.90 14.82
C ARG A 501 -9.74 6.11 15.75
N PRO A 502 -8.53 6.54 16.17
CA PRO A 502 -8.38 7.72 16.99
C PRO A 502 -8.67 8.99 16.18
N LEU A 503 -8.59 10.16 16.83
CA LEU A 503 -8.48 11.42 16.09
C LEU A 503 -7.13 11.46 15.39
N GLU A 504 -7.13 11.39 14.06
CA GLU A 504 -5.92 11.27 13.25
C GLU A 504 -6.05 12.03 11.92
N PRO A 505 -4.94 12.53 11.35
CA PRO A 505 -5.00 13.16 10.03
C PRO A 505 -5.24 12.11 8.94
N VAL A 506 -6.02 12.49 7.93
CA VAL A 506 -6.35 11.66 6.77
C VAL A 506 -5.85 12.24 5.46
N CYS A 507 -5.73 13.56 5.37
CA CYS A 507 -5.26 14.26 4.19
C CYS A 507 -4.60 15.57 4.62
N VAL A 508 -3.50 15.93 3.96
CA VAL A 508 -2.81 17.20 4.12
C VAL A 508 -2.71 17.84 2.75
N ASP A 509 -3.31 19.03 2.60
CA ASP A 509 -3.14 19.89 1.44
C ASP A 509 -2.17 21.00 1.79
N TRP A 510 -1.01 21.00 1.12
CA TRP A 510 0.10 21.89 1.45
C TRP A 510 0.25 22.97 0.37
N ALA A 511 -0.36 24.13 0.62
CA ALA A 511 -0.23 25.31 -0.22
C ALA A 511 0.98 26.18 0.17
N ALA A 512 1.23 27.24 -0.61
CA ALA A 512 2.35 28.14 -0.37
C ALA A 512 2.18 28.98 0.91
N ASP A 513 0.97 29.39 1.23
CA ASP A 513 0.64 30.31 2.32
C ASP A 513 -0.18 29.66 3.45
N HIS A 514 -0.60 28.40 3.30
CA HIS A 514 -1.30 27.65 4.33
C HIS A 514 -1.17 26.15 4.14
N ILE A 515 -1.52 25.41 5.19
CA ILE A 515 -1.66 23.95 5.18
C ILE A 515 -3.05 23.63 5.72
N ASP A 516 -3.86 22.92 4.95
CA ASP A 516 -5.14 22.39 5.41
C ASP A 516 -4.99 20.91 5.72
N ILE A 517 -5.38 20.52 6.93
CA ILE A 517 -5.29 19.15 7.41
C ILE A 517 -6.71 18.68 7.69
N LYS A 518 -7.13 17.66 6.96
CA LYS A 518 -8.39 16.95 7.22
C LYS A 518 -8.15 15.80 8.19
N PHE A 519 -9.07 15.61 9.12
CA PHE A 519 -8.98 14.58 10.16
C PHE A 519 -10.11 13.57 10.05
N HIS A 520 -9.82 12.34 10.48
CA HIS A 520 -10.85 11.42 10.96
C HIS A 520 -11.27 11.88 12.35
N VAL A 521 -12.53 12.33 12.50
CA VAL A 521 -13.09 12.77 13.78
C VAL A 521 -13.99 11.67 14.33
N PRO A 522 -13.62 10.98 15.43
CA PRO A 522 -14.40 9.85 15.92
C PRO A 522 -15.82 10.26 16.34
N SER A 523 -15.99 11.45 16.94
CA SER A 523 -17.31 11.96 17.28
C SER A 523 -17.36 13.48 17.39
N GLY A 524 -18.41 14.08 16.82
CA GLY A 524 -18.67 15.51 16.88
C GLY A 524 -17.74 16.34 15.98
N GLN A 525 -17.05 17.32 16.55
CA GLN A 525 -16.22 18.28 15.80
C GLN A 525 -14.88 18.56 16.46
N LEU A 526 -13.92 19.08 15.69
CA LEU A 526 -12.62 19.53 16.18
C LEU A 526 -12.71 20.75 17.09
N VAL A 527 -11.86 20.75 18.13
CA VAL A 527 -11.65 21.87 19.05
C VAL A 527 -10.16 22.02 19.34
N LEU A 528 -9.70 23.27 19.34
CA LEU A 528 -8.36 23.67 19.79
C LEU A 528 -8.49 24.32 21.17
N ASP A 529 -8.09 23.61 22.24
CA ASP A 529 -8.15 24.12 23.60
C ASP A 529 -7.19 23.43 24.58
N THR A 530 -7.24 23.84 25.85
CA THR A 530 -6.39 23.31 26.92
C THR A 530 -7.14 22.36 27.86
N ALA A 531 -8.23 21.73 27.41
CA ALA A 531 -9.05 20.89 28.28
C ALA A 531 -8.32 19.61 28.73
N LEU A 532 -7.51 19.02 27.85
CA LEU A 532 -6.80 17.75 28.10
C LEU A 532 -5.32 17.93 28.45
N ALA A 533 -4.73 19.07 28.09
CA ALA A 533 -3.30 19.32 28.26
C ALA A 533 -3.01 20.81 28.37
N ALA A 534 -1.94 21.17 29.08
CA ALA A 534 -1.46 22.55 29.15
C ALA A 534 -1.15 23.09 27.75
N SER A 535 -1.31 24.39 27.55
CA SER A 535 -1.07 25.03 26.25
C SER A 535 0.30 24.67 25.69
N ALA A 536 0.33 24.15 24.46
CA ALA A 536 1.51 23.95 23.65
C ALA A 536 1.61 25.10 22.63
N PRO A 537 2.83 25.50 22.25
CA PRO A 537 3.02 26.45 21.16
C PRO A 537 2.29 26.00 19.90
N ASN A 538 1.57 26.92 19.25
CA ASN A 538 0.76 26.62 18.06
C ASN A 538 -0.15 25.40 18.23
N PHE A 539 -0.68 25.17 19.43
CA PHE A 539 -1.51 24.00 19.78
C PHE A 539 -0.82 22.64 19.56
N GLY A 540 0.51 22.62 19.47
CA GLY A 540 1.33 21.42 19.22
C GLY A 540 1.79 21.25 17.78
N PHE A 541 1.44 22.16 16.86
CA PHE A 541 1.89 22.12 15.46
C PHE A 541 3.23 22.84 15.26
N ASP A 542 4.13 22.21 14.53
CA ASP A 542 5.40 22.78 14.12
C ASP A 542 5.72 22.45 12.66
N ILE A 543 6.35 23.41 11.96
CA ILE A 543 7.00 23.16 10.68
C ILE A 543 8.50 23.07 10.92
N ARG A 544 9.13 22.04 10.37
CA ARG A 544 10.55 21.76 10.50
C ARG A 544 11.20 21.82 9.12
N GLU A 545 12.29 22.58 9.02
CA GLU A 545 13.12 22.69 7.81
C GLU A 545 14.51 22.19 8.19
N SER A 546 15.02 21.17 7.48
CA SER A 546 16.25 20.46 7.85
C SER A 546 16.26 20.03 9.33
N ASP A 547 15.16 19.38 9.75
CA ASP A 547 14.85 18.95 11.14
C ASP A 547 14.78 20.05 12.22
N THR A 548 15.01 21.31 11.86
CA THR A 548 14.97 22.44 12.79
C THR A 548 13.60 23.10 12.74
N VAL A 549 13.04 23.41 13.92
CA VAL A 549 11.77 24.14 14.00
C VAL A 549 11.91 25.53 13.35
N ALA A 550 11.19 25.74 12.25
CA ALA A 550 11.13 27.00 11.52
C ALA A 550 10.34 28.03 12.34
N THR A 551 11.02 28.62 13.32
CA THR A 551 10.40 29.50 14.32
C THR A 551 9.76 30.70 13.62
N SER A 552 8.49 30.97 13.94
CA SER A 552 7.67 32.06 13.34
C SER A 552 7.11 31.83 11.94
N ILE A 553 7.28 30.63 11.34
CA ILE A 553 6.63 30.36 10.05
C ILE A 553 5.12 30.19 10.20
N ILE A 554 4.64 29.59 11.28
CA ILE A 554 3.20 29.48 11.59
C ILE A 554 2.71 30.82 12.10
N SER A 555 1.80 31.46 11.36
CA SER A 555 1.16 32.72 11.72
C SER A 555 -0.10 32.52 12.56
N SER A 556 -0.86 31.47 12.28
CA SER A 556 -2.03 31.08 13.09
C SER A 556 -2.43 29.64 12.83
N VAL A 557 -3.21 29.07 13.76
CA VAL A 557 -3.83 27.75 13.64
C VAL A 557 -5.31 27.92 13.98
N SER A 558 -6.20 27.39 13.14
CA SER A 558 -7.65 27.52 13.34
C SER A 558 -8.40 26.29 12.84
N VAL A 559 -9.53 25.98 13.46
CA VAL A 559 -10.49 25.00 12.94
C VAL A 559 -11.37 25.71 11.91
N THR A 560 -11.35 25.24 10.66
CA THR A 560 -12.08 25.86 9.53
C THR A 560 -13.32 25.07 9.11
N ALA A 561 -13.40 23.80 9.50
CA ALA A 561 -14.58 22.94 9.36
C ALA A 561 -14.64 21.95 10.53
N PHE A 562 -15.73 21.18 10.64
CA PHE A 562 -15.90 20.22 11.73
C PHE A 562 -14.76 19.18 11.83
N ASP A 563 -14.05 18.94 10.73
CA ASP A 563 -12.97 17.95 10.56
C ASP A 563 -11.66 18.54 9.99
N THR A 564 -11.54 19.87 9.89
CA THR A 564 -10.41 20.49 9.19
C THR A 564 -9.72 21.57 10.05
N VAL A 565 -8.39 21.47 10.16
CA VAL A 565 -7.53 22.51 10.73
C VAL A 565 -6.76 23.20 9.61
N ARG A 566 -6.73 24.53 9.64
CA ARG A 566 -5.85 25.35 8.81
C ARG A 566 -4.69 25.90 9.63
N ILE A 567 -3.48 25.72 9.11
CA ILE A 567 -2.25 26.36 9.58
C ILE A 567 -1.87 27.44 8.57
N ALA A 568 -1.98 28.72 8.95
CA ALA A 568 -1.54 29.81 8.09
C ALA A 568 -0.02 30.02 8.21
N LEU A 569 0.67 30.20 7.08
CA LEU A 569 2.11 30.39 7.01
C LEU A 569 2.48 31.84 6.69
N SER A 570 3.53 32.38 7.33
CA SER A 570 4.05 33.72 7.06
C SER A 570 4.88 33.80 5.77
N ARG A 571 5.33 32.64 5.29
CA ARG A 571 6.03 32.45 4.02
C ARG A 571 5.90 30.99 3.57
N THR A 572 6.20 30.73 2.32
CA THR A 572 6.37 29.38 1.80
C THR A 572 7.42 28.60 2.59
N ALA A 573 7.06 27.39 3.00
CA ALA A 573 7.98 26.42 3.61
C ALA A 573 8.91 25.81 2.55
N ALA A 574 10.06 25.30 2.98
CA ALA A 574 10.98 24.54 2.11
C ALA A 574 10.29 23.32 1.45
N SER A 575 10.82 22.85 0.33
CA SER A 575 10.27 21.69 -0.40
C SER A 575 10.41 20.38 0.37
N ASP A 576 11.38 20.30 1.28
CA ASP A 576 11.66 19.18 2.18
C ASP A 576 11.12 19.42 3.61
N ALA A 577 10.26 20.43 3.79
CA ALA A 577 9.71 20.74 5.10
C ALA A 577 8.82 19.61 5.64
N VAL A 578 8.83 19.45 6.97
CA VAL A 578 8.01 18.47 7.69
C VAL A 578 7.05 19.20 8.61
N LEU A 579 5.75 18.89 8.50
CA LEU A 579 4.76 19.23 9.49
C LEU A 579 4.81 18.18 10.60
N SER A 580 4.89 18.61 11.86
CA SER A 580 4.81 17.72 13.02
C SER A 580 3.74 18.19 13.99
N TYR A 581 3.05 17.25 14.63
CA TYR A 581 2.09 17.52 15.69
C TYR A 581 2.47 16.77 16.97
N ALA A 582 2.46 17.48 18.09
CA ALA A 582 2.76 16.96 19.43
C ALA A 582 4.14 16.28 19.58
N ARG A 583 5.12 16.64 18.73
CA ARG A 583 6.53 16.23 18.84
C ARG A 583 7.27 16.93 19.98
N GLY A 584 6.81 18.11 20.39
CA GLY A 584 7.58 19.01 21.25
C GLY A 584 8.74 19.66 20.50
N ARG A 585 9.53 20.47 21.21
CA ARG A 585 10.61 21.28 20.66
C ARG A 585 11.94 21.03 21.36
N PRO A 586 13.08 21.26 20.69
CA PRO A 586 14.38 21.32 21.34
C PRO A 586 14.36 22.32 22.51
N GLY A 587 14.86 21.89 23.67
CA GLY A 587 14.86 22.69 24.91
C GLY A 587 13.63 22.49 25.81
N ASP A 588 12.58 21.82 25.33
CA ASP A 588 11.47 21.41 26.21
C ASP A 588 11.98 20.47 27.32
N PRO A 589 11.36 20.47 28.51
CA PRO A 589 11.74 19.59 29.61
C PRO A 589 11.82 18.11 29.18
N ASN A 590 12.73 17.36 29.79
CA ASN A 590 12.79 15.92 29.64
C ASN A 590 11.65 15.27 30.43
N ALA A 591 10.45 15.33 29.87
CA ALA A 591 9.20 14.95 30.53
C ALA A 591 8.21 14.29 29.56
N SER A 592 7.23 13.62 30.13
CA SER A 592 6.02 13.10 29.49
C SER A 592 4.78 13.73 30.17
N GLY A 593 3.60 13.44 29.62
CA GLY A 593 2.32 13.82 30.19
C GLY A 593 1.85 15.24 29.84
N PRO A 594 0.69 15.66 30.39
CA PRO A 594 -0.12 16.76 29.87
C PRO A 594 0.39 18.15 30.20
N VAL A 595 1.39 18.27 31.08
CA VAL A 595 1.86 19.56 31.57
C VAL A 595 3.21 19.93 30.95
N SER A 596 4.20 19.06 31.10
CA SER A 596 5.59 19.34 30.72
C SER A 596 6.10 18.49 29.56
N GLY A 597 5.41 17.42 29.20
CA GLY A 597 5.78 16.55 28.08
C GLY A 597 5.43 17.12 26.71
N ALA A 598 5.90 16.42 25.67
CA ALA A 598 5.46 16.64 24.30
C ALA A 598 3.96 16.33 24.18
N ARG A 599 3.19 17.29 23.66
CA ARG A 599 1.74 17.29 23.70
C ARG A 599 1.15 18.19 22.62
N GLY A 600 -0.13 18.03 22.36
CA GLY A 600 -0.91 18.94 21.53
C GLY A 600 -2.25 19.28 22.17
N ASN A 601 -2.97 20.20 21.53
CA ASN A 601 -4.20 20.80 22.05
C ASN A 601 -5.41 20.61 21.10
N LEU A 602 -5.28 19.77 20.07
CA LEU A 602 -6.36 19.36 19.19
C LEU A 602 -7.07 18.13 19.75
N ARG A 603 -8.39 18.23 19.90
CA ARG A 603 -9.27 17.14 20.29
C ARG A 603 -10.59 17.20 19.53
N ASP A 604 -11.40 16.15 19.62
CA ASP A 604 -12.81 16.20 19.24
C ASP A 604 -13.72 16.58 20.44
N THR A 605 -15.04 16.61 20.21
CA THR A 605 -16.06 16.89 21.24
C THR A 605 -16.69 15.62 21.84
N HIS A 606 -16.10 14.43 21.70
CA HIS A 606 -16.76 13.19 22.14
C HIS A 606 -17.07 13.16 23.64
N GLY A 607 -16.20 13.76 24.46
CA GLY A 607 -16.37 13.86 25.91
C GLY A 607 -17.62 14.63 26.37
N LEU A 608 -18.37 15.28 25.46
CA LEU A 608 -19.69 15.85 25.75
C LEU A 608 -20.79 14.78 25.87
N TYR A 609 -20.55 13.59 25.32
CA TYR A 609 -21.51 12.49 25.24
C TYR A 609 -21.01 11.20 25.92
N ASP A 610 -19.70 11.07 26.09
CA ASP A 610 -19.06 9.92 26.73
C ASP A 610 -18.16 10.37 27.88
N THR A 611 -18.56 10.03 29.11
CA THR A 611 -17.86 10.36 30.34
C THR A 611 -17.61 9.10 31.15
N ALA A 612 -16.55 9.09 31.96
CA ALA A 612 -16.29 8.02 32.91
C ALA A 612 -16.07 8.60 34.31
N GLU A 613 -16.66 7.98 35.32
CA GLU A 613 -16.47 8.33 36.74
C GLU A 613 -15.46 7.35 37.37
N SER A 614 -14.37 7.88 37.92
CA SER A 614 -13.35 7.04 38.57
C SER A 614 -13.84 6.49 39.91
N PRO A 615 -13.20 5.45 40.46
CA PRO A 615 -13.49 4.97 41.81
C PRO A 615 -13.32 6.04 42.91
N LEU A 616 -12.67 7.17 42.60
CA LEU A 616 -12.53 8.32 43.50
C LEU A 616 -13.67 9.35 43.35
N GLY A 617 -14.61 9.15 42.42
CA GLY A 617 -15.73 10.04 42.13
C GLY A 617 -15.40 11.20 41.18
N ASN A 618 -14.22 11.17 40.54
CA ASN A 618 -13.85 12.19 39.54
C ASN A 618 -14.46 11.82 38.19
N ILE A 619 -15.12 12.79 37.54
CA ILE A 619 -15.73 12.61 36.22
C ILE A 619 -14.77 13.11 35.14
N PHE A 620 -14.43 12.24 34.21
CA PHE A 620 -13.59 12.53 33.07
C PHE A 620 -14.41 12.56 31.79
N ALA A 621 -14.30 13.64 31.03
CA ALA A 621 -14.84 13.74 29.68
C ALA A 621 -13.89 13.02 28.71
N LEU A 622 -14.38 11.96 28.05
CA LEU A 622 -13.55 11.12 27.18
C LEU A 622 -13.43 11.69 25.76
N HIS A 623 -12.92 12.91 25.64
CA HIS A 623 -12.57 13.49 24.34
C HIS A 623 -11.47 12.69 23.63
N ASN A 624 -11.46 12.65 22.29
CA ASN A 624 -10.34 12.06 21.56
C ASN A 624 -9.28 13.12 21.25
N PRO A 625 -8.11 13.10 21.91
CA PRO A 625 -6.98 13.93 21.49
C PRO A 625 -6.38 13.41 20.18
N CYS A 626 -5.83 14.32 19.37
CA CYS A 626 -5.17 13.95 18.13
C CYS A 626 -3.88 13.15 18.42
N VAL A 627 -3.66 12.07 17.66
CA VAL A 627 -2.38 11.34 17.69
C VAL A 627 -1.22 12.26 17.28
N MET A 628 -0.04 12.00 17.82
CA MET A 628 1.23 12.53 17.32
C MET A 628 1.47 12.04 15.89
N PHE A 629 1.84 12.94 14.98
CA PHE A 629 2.11 12.60 13.58
C PHE A 629 3.17 13.50 12.95
N GLU A 630 3.75 13.03 11.85
CA GLU A 630 4.59 13.82 10.95
C GLU A 630 4.06 13.68 9.52
N TYR A 631 4.15 14.75 8.75
CA TYR A 631 3.88 14.76 7.31
C TYR A 631 5.02 15.47 6.61
N SER A 632 5.77 14.72 5.80
CA SER A 632 6.81 15.23 4.93
C SER A 632 6.18 15.79 3.66
N ARG A 633 6.54 17.02 3.29
CA ARG A 633 6.09 17.59 2.01
C ARG A 633 6.61 16.80 0.80
N LYS A 634 7.71 16.07 0.96
CA LYS A 634 8.32 15.25 -0.10
C LYS A 634 7.68 13.87 -0.20
N THR A 635 7.37 13.23 0.93
CA THR A 635 7.08 11.79 1.00
C THR A 635 5.76 11.45 1.70
N GLY A 636 4.99 12.43 2.18
CA GLY A 636 3.75 12.18 2.92
C GLY A 636 3.96 11.69 4.36
N PHE A 637 3.09 10.79 4.83
CA PHE A 637 3.00 10.31 6.22
C PHE A 637 4.00 9.22 6.60
#